data_AF-A0A0J7N0F4-F1
#
_entry.id   AF-A0A0J7N0F4-F1
#
_cell.length_a   1.000
_cell.length_b   1.000
_cell.length_c   1.000
_cell.angle_alpha   90.00
_cell.angle_beta   90.00
_cell.angle_gamma   90.00
#
_symmetry.space_group_name_H-M   'P 1'
#
loop_
_entity.id
_entity.type
_entity.pdbx_description
1 polymer ?
#
loop_
_entity_poly.entity_id
_entity_poly.type
_entity_poly.pdbx_seq_one_letter_code
_entity_poly.pdbx_strand_id
1 'polypeptide(L)'
;MEKERITEIVFCGELNMHVIEFPYTNENRSLFVFLPGLISLDDYKVRKFPIDHDVIFDLIQRMSTEEANCTLRNLLDSDTLSEDYSMIGPTFEVEINLPMRSLLRDLDIEELLKPDAFNLNSFFVDDDSVHLGNVVHRTHIKVTEEDTVAGAVNMIYTGQEDYLVPDSRNKINVLNYNFSFVWLIYDKQRRNVLFAGFSNNN
;
A
#
# COMPACT_ATOMS: atom_id res chain seq x y z
N MET A 1 -5.96 -13.16 -7.47
CA MET A 1 -5.94 -12.34 -8.69
C MET A 1 -4.76 -12.87 -9.51
N GLU A 2 -5.01 -13.47 -10.68
CA GLU A 2 -3.95 -13.96 -11.57
C GLU A 2 -3.30 -12.76 -12.26
N LYS A 3 -1.98 -12.76 -12.42
CA LYS A 3 -1.19 -11.61 -12.89
C LYS A 3 -0.63 -11.88 -14.27
N GLU A 4 -0.79 -10.93 -15.19
CA GLU A 4 -0.18 -11.01 -16.51
C GLU A 4 1.31 -10.66 -16.46
N ARG A 5 2.08 -11.15 -17.43
CA ARG A 5 3.47 -10.69 -17.62
C ARG A 5 3.42 -9.23 -18.07
N ILE A 6 4.33 -8.42 -17.52
CA ILE A 6 4.37 -6.95 -17.63
C ILE A 6 4.00 -6.46 -19.02
N THR A 7 3.21 -5.39 -19.04
CA THR A 7 2.78 -4.74 -20.28
C THR A 7 3.25 -3.28 -20.36
N GLU A 8 3.58 -2.59 -19.25
CA GLU A 8 3.94 -1.17 -19.32
C GLU A 8 5.00 -0.73 -18.30
N ILE A 9 6.02 -0.02 -18.79
CA ILE A 9 6.99 0.73 -17.98
C ILE A 9 7.01 2.17 -18.50
N VAL A 10 6.70 3.12 -17.61
CA VAL A 10 6.69 4.56 -17.92
C VAL A 10 7.64 5.29 -17.01
N PHE A 11 8.51 6.13 -17.57
CA PHE A 11 9.27 7.07 -16.76
C PHE A 11 8.49 8.37 -16.58
N CYS A 12 8.16 8.71 -15.33
CA CYS A 12 7.54 9.98 -14.97
C CYS A 12 8.64 10.97 -14.55
N GLY A 13 8.97 11.91 -15.44
CA GLY A 13 9.99 12.93 -15.16
C GLY A 13 9.60 13.90 -14.05
N GLU A 14 8.31 14.27 -13.95
CA GLU A 14 7.79 15.17 -12.91
C GLU A 14 7.99 14.59 -11.50
N LEU A 15 7.73 13.29 -11.34
CA LEU A 15 7.88 12.59 -10.07
C LEU A 15 9.24 11.90 -9.93
N ASN A 16 10.08 11.98 -10.96
CA ASN A 16 11.38 11.31 -11.09
C ASN A 16 11.30 9.85 -10.60
N MET A 17 10.44 9.06 -11.25
CA MET A 17 10.20 7.65 -10.92
C MET A 17 9.85 6.82 -12.15
N HIS A 18 10.16 5.54 -12.12
CA HIS A 18 9.61 4.56 -13.05
C HIS A 18 8.32 3.97 -12.47
N VAL A 19 7.27 3.93 -13.28
CA VAL A 19 5.98 3.31 -12.98
C VAL A 19 5.88 2.03 -13.80
N ILE A 20 5.60 0.92 -13.12
CA ILE A 20 5.51 -0.40 -13.72
C ILE A 20 4.14 -0.97 -13.42
N GLU A 21 3.37 -1.31 -14.45
CA GLU A 21 2.04 -1.89 -14.33
C GLU A 21 2.08 -3.41 -14.54
N PHE A 22 1.48 -4.15 -13.60
CA PHE A 22 1.20 -5.57 -13.69
C PHE A 22 -0.33 -5.77 -13.63
N PRO A 23 -1.02 -5.87 -14.78
CA PRO A 23 -2.46 -6.05 -14.79
C PRO A 23 -2.85 -7.44 -14.30
N TYR A 24 -4.02 -7.54 -13.67
CA TYR A 24 -4.60 -8.82 -13.29
C TYR A 24 -5.55 -9.33 -14.38
N THR A 25 -5.40 -10.59 -14.74
CA THR A 25 -6.15 -11.23 -15.82
C THR A 25 -7.66 -11.14 -15.54
N ASN A 26 -8.42 -10.66 -16.53
CA ASN A 26 -9.88 -10.48 -16.46
C ASN A 26 -10.37 -9.53 -15.34
N GLU A 27 -9.52 -8.67 -14.79
CA GLU A 27 -9.88 -7.67 -13.79
C GLU A 27 -9.47 -6.25 -14.24
N ASN A 28 -10.27 -5.23 -13.93
CA ASN A 28 -9.87 -3.81 -14.10
C ASN A 28 -8.98 -3.35 -12.93
N ARG A 29 -8.00 -4.18 -12.57
CA ARG A 29 -7.12 -3.97 -11.43
C ARG A 29 -5.70 -4.31 -11.81
N SER A 30 -4.77 -3.56 -11.24
CA SER A 30 -3.35 -3.76 -11.50
C SER A 30 -2.55 -3.57 -10.22
N LEU A 31 -1.44 -4.30 -10.13
CA LEU A 31 -0.35 -3.96 -9.23
C LEU A 31 0.54 -2.94 -9.92
N PHE A 32 0.67 -1.77 -9.32
CA PHE A 32 1.64 -0.76 -9.73
C PHE A 32 2.86 -0.82 -8.82
N VAL A 33 4.04 -0.74 -9.40
CA VAL A 33 5.32 -0.64 -8.69
C VAL A 33 6.00 0.66 -9.11
N PHE A 34 6.44 1.43 -8.12
CA PHE A 34 7.10 2.71 -8.30
C PHE A 34 8.55 2.60 -7.83
N LEU A 35 9.47 2.88 -8.75
CA LEU A 35 10.89 2.87 -8.50
C LEU A 35 11.44 4.30 -8.57
N PRO A 36 12.27 4.73 -7.62
CA PRO A 36 12.99 5.99 -7.75
C PRO A 36 13.72 6.08 -9.09
N GLY A 37 13.61 7.21 -9.79
CA GLY A 37 14.23 7.45 -11.11
C GLY A 37 15.77 7.50 -11.09
N LEU A 38 16.38 7.34 -9.92
CA LEU A 38 17.83 7.16 -9.75
C LEU A 38 18.31 5.75 -10.15
N ILE A 39 17.39 4.80 -10.28
CA ILE A 39 17.68 3.40 -10.61
C ILE A 39 17.54 3.23 -12.13
N SER A 40 18.62 2.86 -12.82
CA SER A 40 18.52 2.50 -14.24
C SER A 40 17.76 1.19 -14.41
N LEU A 41 16.92 1.09 -15.46
CA LEU A 41 16.23 -0.15 -15.80
C LEU A 41 17.21 -1.31 -16.13
N ASP A 42 18.40 -0.99 -16.64
CA ASP A 42 19.45 -1.98 -16.91
C ASP A 42 20.06 -2.54 -15.62
N ASP A 43 20.12 -1.72 -14.55
CA ASP A 43 20.66 -2.11 -13.26
C ASP A 43 19.73 -3.07 -12.49
N TYR A 44 18.47 -3.17 -12.93
CA TYR A 44 17.53 -4.16 -12.43
C TYR A 44 18.06 -5.60 -12.60
N LYS A 45 18.86 -5.86 -13.66
CA LYS A 45 19.50 -7.15 -13.91
C LYS A 45 20.79 -7.36 -13.10
N VAL A 46 21.35 -6.29 -12.52
CA VAL A 46 22.71 -6.24 -11.98
C VAL A 46 22.71 -5.66 -10.56
N ARG A 47 22.18 -6.42 -9.59
CA ARG A 47 22.42 -6.35 -8.12
C ARG A 47 22.70 -4.97 -7.44
N LYS A 48 21.90 -4.73 -6.38
CA LYS A 48 22.17 -3.90 -5.19
C LYS A 48 22.60 -2.46 -5.48
N PHE A 49 21.61 -1.60 -5.74
CA PHE A 49 21.75 -0.22 -5.29
C PHE A 49 21.69 -0.20 -3.76
N PRO A 50 22.65 0.40 -3.06
CA PRO A 50 22.45 0.85 -1.69
C PRO A 50 21.46 2.01 -1.78
N ILE A 51 20.17 1.69 -1.77
CA ILE A 51 19.14 2.71 -1.63
C ILE A 51 19.18 3.10 -0.16
N ASP A 52 19.72 4.29 0.10
CA ASP A 52 19.63 4.91 1.40
C ASP A 52 18.15 5.01 1.79
N HIS A 53 17.84 4.82 3.08
CA HIS A 53 16.48 4.87 3.61
C HIS A 53 15.74 6.16 3.17
N ASP A 54 16.52 7.23 3.02
CA ASP A 54 16.08 8.56 2.61
C ASP A 54 15.43 8.57 1.21
N VAL A 55 15.88 7.73 0.26
CA VAL A 55 15.42 7.82 -1.14
C VAL A 55 13.95 7.39 -1.31
N ILE A 56 13.52 6.34 -0.60
CA ILE A 56 12.11 5.91 -0.64
C ILE A 56 11.23 6.87 0.15
N PHE A 57 11.74 7.39 1.26
CA PHE A 57 11.02 8.40 2.03
C PHE A 57 10.81 9.67 1.18
N ASP A 58 11.84 10.15 0.49
CA ASP A 58 11.77 11.29 -0.43
C ASP A 58 10.78 11.04 -1.58
N LEU A 59 10.75 9.81 -2.12
CA LEU A 59 9.77 9.42 -3.14
C LEU A 59 8.34 9.51 -2.59
N ILE A 60 8.08 8.93 -1.41
CA ILE A 60 6.77 8.97 -0.76
C ILE A 60 6.36 10.43 -0.47
N GLN A 61 7.27 11.26 0.03
CA GLN A 61 7.00 12.68 0.29
C GLN A 61 6.64 13.42 -1.00
N ARG A 62 7.35 13.17 -2.10
CA ARG A 62 7.06 13.77 -3.41
C ARG A 62 5.68 13.35 -3.93
N MET A 63 5.35 12.06 -3.81
CA MET A 63 4.06 11.49 -4.20
C MET A 63 2.89 12.01 -3.34
N SER A 64 3.14 12.53 -2.14
CA SER A 64 2.11 12.97 -1.20
C SER A 64 1.57 14.39 -1.46
N THR A 65 2.09 15.10 -2.46
CA THR A 65 1.62 16.46 -2.80
C THR A 65 0.37 16.43 -3.67
N GLU A 66 -0.48 17.47 -3.60
CA GLU A 66 -1.72 17.55 -4.40
C GLU A 66 -1.44 17.54 -5.92
N GLU A 67 -0.38 18.23 -6.34
CA GLU A 67 0.07 18.24 -7.74
C GLU A 67 0.52 16.85 -8.18
N ALA A 68 1.35 16.19 -7.38
CA ALA A 68 1.78 14.82 -7.64
C ALA A 68 0.62 13.83 -7.69
N ASN A 69 -0.39 13.99 -6.84
CA ASN A 69 -1.59 13.16 -6.86
C ASN A 69 -2.37 13.31 -8.18
N CYS A 70 -2.46 14.52 -8.73
CA CYS A 70 -3.06 14.75 -10.05
C CYS A 70 -2.27 14.02 -11.15
N THR A 71 -0.95 14.21 -11.18
CA THR A 71 -0.07 13.53 -12.15
C THR A 71 -0.16 12.01 -12.03
N LEU A 72 -0.11 11.49 -10.80
CA LEU A 72 -0.19 10.06 -10.52
C LEU A 72 -1.53 9.47 -10.98
N ARG A 73 -2.65 10.13 -10.70
CA ARG A 73 -3.96 9.66 -11.16
C ARG A 73 -4.04 9.55 -12.68
N ASN A 74 -3.52 10.54 -13.39
CA ASN A 74 -3.50 10.51 -14.86
C ASN A 74 -2.64 9.36 -15.39
N LEU A 75 -1.52 9.04 -14.72
CA LEU A 75 -0.65 7.90 -15.06
C LEU A 75 -1.31 6.54 -14.75
N LEU A 76 -2.04 6.42 -13.64
CA LEU A 76 -2.71 5.18 -13.27
C LEU A 76 -3.93 4.88 -14.15
N ASP A 77 -4.54 5.92 -14.71
CA ASP A 77 -5.73 5.81 -15.57
C ASP A 77 -5.39 5.76 -17.07
N SER A 78 -4.13 5.95 -17.45
CA SER A 78 -3.74 5.82 -18.86
C SER A 78 -3.72 4.36 -19.29
N ASP A 79 -4.15 4.13 -20.53
CA ASP A 79 -4.04 2.84 -21.23
C ASP A 79 -2.92 2.91 -22.28
N THR A 80 -1.83 3.61 -21.97
CA THR A 80 -0.75 3.87 -22.93
C THR A 80 -0.08 2.56 -23.33
N LEU A 81 -0.47 2.04 -24.50
CA LEU A 81 0.17 0.90 -25.15
C LEU A 81 1.69 1.15 -25.24
N SER A 82 2.48 0.48 -24.39
CA SER A 82 3.94 0.51 -24.44
C SER A 82 4.49 -0.91 -24.59
N GLU A 83 5.77 -0.96 -24.98
CA GLU A 83 6.47 -2.13 -25.51
C GLU A 83 6.44 -3.37 -24.60
N ASP A 84 6.30 -4.55 -25.20
CA ASP A 84 6.40 -5.85 -24.51
C ASP A 84 7.78 -6.02 -23.84
N TYR A 85 7.90 -5.63 -22.57
CA TYR A 85 9.08 -5.91 -21.75
C TYR A 85 8.86 -7.17 -20.92
N SER A 86 9.64 -8.23 -21.20
CA SER A 86 9.66 -9.44 -20.38
C SER A 86 10.44 -9.19 -19.08
N MET A 87 9.81 -8.59 -18.08
CA MET A 87 10.40 -8.43 -16.75
C MET A 87 9.61 -9.23 -15.70
N ILE A 88 10.35 -9.77 -14.73
CA ILE A 88 9.80 -10.60 -13.66
C ILE A 88 9.19 -9.67 -12.61
N GLY A 89 7.94 -9.92 -12.23
CA GLY A 89 7.28 -9.12 -11.19
C GLY A 89 7.81 -9.41 -9.79
N PRO A 90 7.57 -8.49 -8.83
CA PRO A 90 8.02 -8.69 -7.48
C PRO A 90 7.26 -9.84 -6.82
N THR A 91 7.97 -10.60 -6.00
CA THR A 91 7.46 -11.64 -5.13
C THR A 91 7.72 -11.20 -3.70
N PHE A 92 6.63 -10.93 -2.98
CA PHE A 92 6.71 -10.49 -1.59
C PHE A 92 5.47 -10.91 -0.79
N GLU A 93 5.64 -10.95 0.52
CA GLU A 93 4.56 -11.18 1.47
C GLU A 93 4.62 -10.13 2.57
N VAL A 94 3.49 -9.48 2.82
CA VAL A 94 3.29 -8.43 3.81
C VAL A 94 2.19 -8.89 4.76
N GLU A 95 2.48 -8.88 6.04
CA GLU A 95 1.50 -9.03 7.11
C GLU A 95 1.65 -7.88 8.09
N ILE A 96 0.61 -7.06 8.21
CA ILE A 96 0.61 -5.85 9.04
C ILE A 96 -0.61 -5.89 9.96
N ASN A 97 -0.39 -5.56 11.23
CA ASN A 97 -1.45 -5.29 12.18
C ASN A 97 -1.34 -3.84 12.60
N LEU A 98 -2.33 -3.03 12.22
CA LEU A 98 -2.35 -1.59 12.46
C LEU A 98 -3.38 -1.27 13.55
N PRO A 99 -2.95 -0.93 14.78
CA PRO A 99 -3.84 -0.42 15.79
C PRO A 99 -4.41 0.94 15.36
N MET A 100 -5.72 1.03 15.19
CA MET A 100 -6.37 2.26 14.75
C MET A 100 -6.18 3.41 15.74
N ARG A 101 -6.06 3.10 17.04
CA ARG A 101 -5.79 4.12 18.07
C ARG A 101 -4.47 4.85 17.81
N SER A 102 -3.41 4.12 17.47
CA SER A 102 -2.11 4.73 17.15
C SER A 102 -2.20 5.56 15.88
N LEU A 103 -2.83 5.02 14.82
CA LEU A 103 -3.01 5.75 13.56
C LEU A 103 -3.77 7.07 13.74
N LEU A 104 -4.90 7.05 14.45
CA LEU A 104 -5.71 8.25 14.67
C LEU A 104 -4.98 9.31 15.51
N ARG A 105 -4.09 8.88 16.42
CA ARG A 105 -3.20 9.78 17.13
C ARG A 105 -2.15 10.40 16.21
N ASP A 106 -1.52 9.60 15.36
CA ASP A 106 -0.51 10.09 14.40
C ASP A 106 -1.11 11.03 13.34
N LEU A 107 -2.43 10.94 13.12
CA LEU A 107 -3.21 11.84 12.26
C LEU A 107 -3.81 13.05 13.01
N ASP A 108 -3.47 13.26 14.29
CA ASP A 108 -3.99 14.33 15.16
C ASP A 108 -5.53 14.36 15.27
N ILE A 109 -6.18 13.21 15.13
CA ILE A 109 -7.64 13.01 15.25
C ILE A 109 -8.00 12.01 16.35
N GLU A 110 -7.14 11.86 17.37
CA GLU A 110 -7.41 10.99 18.52
C GLU A 110 -8.64 11.41 19.32
N GLU A 111 -9.14 12.63 19.13
CA GLU A 111 -10.38 13.08 19.74
C GLU A 111 -11.57 12.19 19.40
N LEU A 112 -11.56 11.57 18.21
CA LEU A 112 -12.55 10.60 17.74
C LEU A 112 -12.61 9.33 18.61
N LEU A 113 -11.61 9.10 19.46
CA LEU A 113 -11.53 7.96 20.38
C LEU A 113 -12.02 8.29 21.79
N LYS A 114 -12.39 9.55 22.06
CA LYS A 114 -12.96 9.93 23.35
C LYS A 114 -14.37 9.32 23.48
N PRO A 115 -14.79 8.91 24.69
CA PRO A 115 -16.08 8.25 24.87
C PRO A 115 -17.29 9.00 24.31
N ASP A 116 -17.24 10.34 24.32
CA ASP A 116 -18.34 11.20 23.88
C ASP A 116 -18.09 11.86 22.51
N ALA A 117 -17.08 11.39 21.76
CA ALA A 117 -16.69 11.99 20.48
C ALA A 117 -17.76 11.80 19.40
N PHE A 118 -18.48 10.68 19.45
CA PHE A 118 -19.54 10.34 18.52
C PHE A 118 -20.79 9.95 19.29
N ASN A 119 -21.93 10.52 18.88
CA ASN A 119 -23.22 10.01 19.33
C ASN A 119 -23.53 8.72 18.57
N LEU A 120 -23.27 7.59 19.21
CA LEU A 120 -23.57 6.25 18.68
C LEU A 120 -24.94 5.73 19.15
N ASN A 121 -25.71 6.52 19.90
CA ASN A 121 -26.96 6.08 20.54
C ASN A 121 -28.02 5.66 19.51
N SER A 122 -27.94 6.11 18.25
CA SER A 122 -28.84 5.68 17.19
C SER A 122 -28.62 4.22 16.74
N PHE A 123 -27.48 3.60 17.09
CA PHE A 123 -27.18 2.21 16.79
C PHE A 123 -27.59 1.23 17.90
N PHE A 124 -27.97 1.73 19.08
CA PHE A 124 -28.27 0.92 20.26
C PHE A 124 -29.66 1.26 20.80
N VAL A 125 -30.34 0.26 21.37
CA VAL A 125 -31.70 0.41 21.90
C VAL A 125 -31.68 1.07 23.28
N ASP A 126 -30.57 0.94 24.01
CA ASP A 126 -30.36 1.46 25.36
C ASP A 126 -29.45 2.70 25.33
N ASP A 127 -29.70 3.63 26.27
CA ASP A 127 -29.05 4.95 26.36
C ASP A 127 -27.68 4.91 27.06
N ASP A 128 -27.01 3.76 27.01
CA ASP A 128 -25.67 3.58 27.58
C ASP A 128 -24.64 4.35 26.75
N SER A 129 -23.65 4.96 27.41
CA SER A 129 -22.56 5.67 26.72
C SER A 129 -21.67 4.67 25.98
N VAL A 130 -21.94 4.49 24.68
CA VAL A 130 -21.13 3.62 23.81
C VAL A 130 -20.00 4.41 23.19
N HIS A 131 -18.79 3.85 23.28
CA HIS A 131 -17.59 4.41 22.69
C HIS A 131 -16.90 3.38 21.79
N LEU A 132 -16.05 3.87 20.89
CA LEU A 132 -15.26 2.98 20.04
C LEU A 132 -14.23 2.24 20.91
N GLY A 133 -14.36 0.91 20.96
CA GLY A 133 -13.39 0.03 21.60
C GLY A 133 -12.05 0.00 20.87
N ASN A 134 -11.15 -0.91 21.26
CA ASN A 134 -9.90 -1.09 20.53
C ASN A 134 -10.18 -1.70 19.14
N VAL A 135 -9.63 -1.08 18.09
CA VAL A 135 -9.78 -1.55 16.70
C VAL A 135 -8.42 -1.81 16.10
N VAL A 136 -8.28 -2.96 15.43
CA VAL A 136 -7.09 -3.36 14.69
C VAL A 136 -7.47 -3.62 13.23
N HIS A 137 -6.79 -2.94 12.32
CA HIS A 137 -6.85 -3.25 10.89
C HIS A 137 -5.71 -4.22 10.56
N ARG A 138 -6.04 -5.48 10.26
CA ARG A 138 -5.05 -6.49 9.87
C ARG A 138 -5.09 -6.68 8.37
N THR A 139 -3.92 -6.65 7.74
CA THR A 139 -3.76 -6.79 6.30
C THR A 139 -2.77 -7.92 6.00
N HIS A 140 -3.12 -8.76 5.04
CA HIS A 140 -2.24 -9.80 4.49
C HIS A 140 -2.23 -9.68 2.97
N ILE A 141 -1.03 -9.54 2.42
CA ILE A 141 -0.80 -9.40 0.99
C ILE A 141 0.34 -10.33 0.61
N LYS A 142 0.11 -11.20 -0.35
CA LYS A 142 1.11 -12.08 -0.94
C LYS A 142 1.06 -11.90 -2.44
N VAL A 143 2.14 -11.36 -2.99
CA VAL A 143 2.37 -11.25 -4.43
C VAL A 143 3.39 -12.30 -4.81
N THR A 144 3.08 -13.10 -5.83
CA THR A 144 4.00 -14.03 -6.48
C THR A 144 4.21 -13.61 -7.92
N GLU A 145 5.00 -14.38 -8.68
CA GLU A 145 5.16 -14.15 -10.11
C GLU A 145 3.85 -14.33 -10.89
N GLU A 146 2.97 -15.24 -10.45
CA GLU A 146 1.77 -15.65 -11.17
C GLU A 146 0.49 -15.05 -10.58
N ASP A 147 0.46 -14.76 -9.29
CA ASP A 147 -0.76 -14.38 -8.60
C ASP A 147 -0.54 -13.41 -7.43
N THR A 148 -1.60 -12.70 -7.08
CA THR A 148 -1.70 -11.90 -5.87
C THR A 148 -2.89 -12.36 -5.03
N VAL A 149 -2.65 -12.61 -3.76
CA VAL A 149 -3.65 -12.74 -2.69
C VAL A 149 -3.55 -11.51 -1.81
N ALA A 150 -4.62 -10.73 -1.71
CA ALA A 150 -4.65 -9.55 -0.86
C ALA A 150 -5.98 -9.50 -0.11
N GLY A 151 -5.91 -9.25 1.19
CA GLY A 151 -7.07 -9.18 2.06
C GLY A 151 -6.80 -8.34 3.30
N ALA A 152 -7.85 -7.75 3.84
CA ALA A 152 -7.81 -7.05 5.11
C ALA A 152 -9.06 -7.37 5.94
N VAL A 153 -8.90 -7.30 7.26
CA VAL A 153 -9.96 -7.51 8.24
C VAL A 153 -9.85 -6.47 9.35
N ASN A 154 -10.99 -5.92 9.75
CA ASN A 154 -11.09 -5.05 10.92
C ASN A 154 -11.56 -5.88 12.11
N MET A 155 -10.76 -5.92 13.17
CA MET A 155 -11.12 -6.56 14.43
C MET A 155 -11.48 -5.48 15.45
N ILE A 156 -12.70 -5.56 15.98
CA ILE A 156 -13.19 -4.68 17.04
C ILE A 156 -13.23 -5.49 18.33
N TYR A 157 -12.54 -5.01 19.36
CA TYR A 157 -12.48 -5.64 20.67
C TYR A 157 -13.40 -4.90 21.64
N THR A 158 -14.35 -5.63 22.23
CA THR A 158 -15.27 -5.12 23.25
C THR A 158 -14.74 -5.50 24.64
N GLY A 159 -14.14 -4.55 25.36
CA GLY A 159 -13.63 -4.74 26.73
C GLY A 159 -12.72 -3.61 27.20
N GLN A 160 -12.69 -3.34 28.51
CA GLN A 160 -11.83 -2.33 29.16
C GLN A 160 -10.36 -2.75 29.31
N GLU A 161 -10.04 -3.98 28.95
CA GLU A 161 -8.67 -4.46 29.08
C GLU A 161 -7.84 -3.80 27.99
N ASP A 162 -6.79 -3.08 28.44
CA ASP A 162 -5.62 -2.69 27.68
C ASP A 162 -4.91 -3.95 27.17
N TYR A 163 -5.61 -4.79 26.41
CA TYR A 163 -5.00 -5.82 25.61
C TYR A 163 -4.05 -5.08 24.69
N LEU A 164 -2.78 -5.15 25.09
CA LEU A 164 -1.65 -5.18 24.19
C LEU A 164 -2.06 -6.17 23.11
N VAL A 165 -2.65 -5.65 22.02
CA VAL A 165 -2.76 -6.37 20.77
C VAL A 165 -1.36 -6.95 20.61
N PRO A 166 -1.21 -8.29 20.59
CA PRO A 166 0.11 -8.88 20.53
C PRO A 166 0.87 -8.14 19.45
N ASP A 167 2.07 -7.68 19.78
CA ASP A 167 2.99 -7.04 18.83
C ASP A 167 3.34 -8.08 17.78
N SER A 168 2.37 -8.37 16.91
CA SER A 168 2.46 -9.25 15.77
C SER A 168 3.29 -8.45 14.80
N ARG A 169 4.60 -8.61 14.97
CA ARG A 169 5.65 -7.99 14.17
C ARG A 169 5.16 -7.85 12.75
N ASN A 170 5.04 -6.62 12.29
CA ASN A 170 4.82 -6.32 10.89
C ASN A 170 5.93 -7.04 10.12
N LYS A 171 5.53 -7.96 9.24
CA LYS A 171 6.45 -8.82 8.51
C LYS A 171 6.35 -8.47 7.05
N ILE A 172 7.46 -8.01 6.48
CA ILE A 172 7.61 -7.81 5.05
C ILE A 172 8.74 -8.71 4.60
N ASN A 173 8.40 -9.71 3.80
CA ASN A 173 9.34 -10.65 3.21
C ASN A 173 9.38 -10.40 1.70
N VAL A 174 10.51 -9.93 1.18
CA VAL A 174 10.72 -9.81 -0.28
C VAL A 174 11.69 -10.89 -0.73
N LEU A 175 11.32 -11.64 -1.78
CA LEU A 175 12.05 -12.85 -2.17
C LEU A 175 12.89 -12.68 -3.43
N ASN A 176 12.45 -11.87 -4.41
CA ASN A 176 13.11 -11.77 -5.72
C ASN A 176 13.49 -10.33 -6.15
N TYR A 177 13.28 -9.34 -5.27
CA TYR A 177 13.66 -7.95 -5.48
C TYR A 177 14.70 -7.53 -4.45
N ASN A 178 15.80 -6.92 -4.90
CA ASN A 178 16.92 -6.50 -4.06
C ASN A 178 17.02 -4.97 -3.87
N PHE A 179 15.97 -4.24 -4.22
CA PHE A 179 15.90 -2.79 -4.04
C PHE A 179 14.57 -2.43 -3.39
N SER A 180 14.53 -1.26 -2.77
CA SER A 180 13.35 -0.70 -2.12
C SER A 180 12.41 -0.09 -3.17
N PHE A 181 11.10 -0.21 -2.97
CA PHE A 181 10.09 0.26 -3.91
C PHE A 181 8.77 0.59 -3.21
N VAL A 182 7.97 1.45 -3.81
CA VAL A 182 6.58 1.70 -3.41
C VAL A 182 5.66 0.87 -4.31
N TRP A 183 4.53 0.40 -3.80
CA TRP A 183 3.57 -0.39 -4.58
C TRP A 183 2.13 -0.05 -4.22
N LEU A 184 1.23 -0.21 -5.19
CA LEU A 184 -0.22 -0.02 -5.04
C LEU A 184 -0.97 -1.16 -5.74
N ILE A 185 -2.04 -1.65 -5.13
CA ILE A 185 -3.08 -2.41 -5.85
C ILE A 185 -4.20 -1.42 -6.16
N TYR A 186 -4.42 -1.13 -7.43
CA TYR A 186 -5.33 -0.08 -7.89
C TYR A 186 -6.49 -0.68 -8.70
N ASP A 187 -7.70 -0.19 -8.47
CA ASP A 187 -8.90 -0.48 -9.24
C ASP A 187 -9.12 0.65 -10.25
N LYS A 188 -8.75 0.41 -11.52
CA LYS A 188 -8.86 1.40 -12.61
C LYS A 188 -10.32 1.76 -12.90
N GLN A 189 -11.25 0.82 -12.72
CA GLN A 189 -12.67 1.08 -12.93
C GLN A 189 -13.25 2.03 -11.89
N ARG A 190 -12.88 1.86 -10.61
CA ARG A 190 -13.36 2.70 -9.50
C ARG A 190 -12.44 3.88 -9.19
N ARG A 191 -11.30 3.96 -9.87
CA ARG A 191 -10.23 4.93 -9.64
C ARG A 191 -9.79 4.99 -8.18
N ASN A 192 -9.64 3.81 -7.56
CA ASN A 192 -9.42 3.68 -6.12
C ASN A 192 -8.21 2.81 -5.78
N VAL A 193 -7.47 3.23 -4.76
CA VAL A 193 -6.39 2.42 -4.17
C VAL A 193 -7.01 1.40 -3.23
N LEU A 194 -6.78 0.12 -3.48
CA LEU A 194 -7.24 -0.99 -2.63
C LEU A 194 -6.23 -1.32 -1.53
N PHE A 195 -4.95 -1.35 -1.90
CA PHE A 195 -3.84 -1.59 -0.98
C PHE A 195 -2.65 -0.75 -1.40
N ALA A 196 -1.84 -0.32 -0.42
CA ALA A 196 -0.64 0.47 -0.64
C ALA A 196 0.44 0.06 0.36
N GLY A 197 1.68 0.19 -0.04
CA GLY A 197 2.80 0.05 0.87
C GLY A 197 4.13 0.30 0.19
N PHE A 198 5.19 0.09 0.95
CA PHE A 198 6.54 0.12 0.44
C PHE A 198 7.31 -1.07 0.98
N SER A 199 8.32 -1.49 0.24
CA SER A 199 9.34 -2.40 0.72
C SER A 199 10.63 -1.63 0.91
N ASN A 200 11.29 -1.83 2.06
CA ASN A 200 12.66 -1.41 2.24
C ASN A 200 13.55 -2.65 2.38
N ASN A 201 14.52 -2.80 1.47
CA ASN A 201 15.53 -3.84 1.58
C ASN A 201 16.76 -3.25 2.28
N ASN A 202 16.85 -3.42 3.60
CA ASN A 202 18.06 -3.24 4.40
C ASN A 202 18.58 -4.58 4.90
#